data_AF-A0A661NKD3-F1
#
_entry.id   AF-A0A661NKD3-F1
#
_cell.length_a   1.000
_cell.length_b   1.000
_cell.length_c   1.000
_cell.angle_alpha   90.00
_cell.angle_beta   90.00
_cell.angle_gamma   90.00
#
_symmetry.space_group_name_H-M   'P 1'
#
loop_
_entity.id
_entity.type
_entity.pdbx_description
1 polymer ?
#
loop_
_entity_poly.entity_id
_entity_poly.type
_entity_poly.pdbx_seq_one_letter_code
_entity_poly.pdbx_strand_id
1 'polypeptide(L)'
;MVRRKDKGAPEDKGSGKGSDKDPEASPEPLPGEGTEEGERLRSADGAFERGDYVEVRRVTRGLLEVSDDAVAAHARDLLHRTQVDPIQVVVILACLALFSTIAYLYVLT
;
A
#
# COMPACT_ATOMS: atom_id res chain seq x y z
N MET A 1 17.72 -40.35 55.76
CA MET A 1 17.04 -39.04 55.86
C MET A 1 18.09 -37.95 55.74
N VAL A 2 18.02 -37.11 54.71
CA VAL A 2 18.40 -35.67 54.66
C VAL A 2 18.34 -35.23 53.19
N ARG A 3 17.43 -34.29 52.90
CA ARG A 3 17.24 -33.57 51.63
C ARG A 3 18.22 -32.39 51.57
N ARG A 4 18.87 -32.13 50.42
CA ARG A 4 19.35 -30.81 49.91
C ARG A 4 19.53 -30.93 48.38
N LYS A 5 18.80 -30.13 47.57
CA LYS A 5 19.20 -28.81 47.01
C LYS A 5 20.36 -28.96 46.01
N ASP A 6 20.37 -28.51 44.76
CA ASP A 6 19.63 -27.50 44.02
C ASP A 6 19.70 -27.90 42.53
N LYS A 7 18.57 -27.87 41.79
CA LYS A 7 18.57 -28.05 40.32
C LYS A 7 18.43 -26.65 39.71
N GLY A 8 19.44 -26.24 38.97
CA GLY A 8 19.53 -24.92 38.34
C GLY A 8 18.39 -24.65 37.36
N ALA A 9 17.89 -23.42 37.42
CA ALA A 9 17.30 -22.69 36.29
C ALA A 9 18.43 -21.81 35.69
N PRO A 10 18.27 -21.18 34.50
CA PRO A 10 17.05 -21.00 33.72
C PRO A 10 17.19 -21.36 32.22
N GLU A 11 16.08 -21.76 31.59
CA GLU A 11 15.96 -21.66 30.13
C GLU A 11 15.03 -20.51 29.77
N ASP A 12 15.56 -19.77 28.81
CA ASP A 12 15.25 -18.46 28.32
C ASP A 12 13.82 -18.38 27.72
N LYS A 13 13.01 -17.45 28.25
CA LYS A 13 11.74 -17.08 27.64
C LYS A 13 12.04 -16.13 26.50
N GLY A 14 12.23 -16.72 25.32
CA GLY A 14 12.30 -16.02 24.04
C GLY A 14 11.19 -14.99 23.90
N SER A 15 11.63 -13.74 24.02
CA SER A 15 10.90 -12.50 23.82
C SER A 15 10.51 -12.36 22.35
N GLY A 16 9.22 -12.48 22.05
CA GLY A 16 8.62 -12.10 20.77
C GLY A 16 7.87 -10.80 20.93
N LYS A 17 8.65 -9.72 21.00
CA LYS A 17 8.27 -8.31 21.15
C LYS A 17 7.11 -7.96 20.20
N GLY A 18 5.95 -7.64 20.80
CA GLY A 18 4.80 -7.10 20.08
C GLY A 18 5.18 -5.77 19.43
N SER A 19 4.91 -5.70 18.13
CA SER A 19 5.03 -4.56 17.22
C SER A 19 4.99 -3.20 17.91
N ASP A 20 6.19 -2.67 18.15
CA ASP A 20 6.42 -1.23 18.29
C ASP A 20 5.83 -0.58 17.03
N LYS A 21 4.93 0.38 17.25
CA LYS A 21 4.45 1.29 16.21
C LYS A 21 5.67 1.98 15.61
N ASP A 22 5.90 1.79 14.33
CA ASP A 22 6.97 2.48 13.62
C ASP A 22 6.82 4.00 13.83
N PRO A 23 7.87 4.67 14.35
CA PRO A 23 7.87 6.11 14.52
C PRO A 23 7.89 6.73 13.13
N GLU A 24 6.88 7.56 12.84
CA GLU A 24 6.94 8.74 11.96
C GLU A 24 8.19 8.75 11.07
N ALA A 25 8.18 7.92 10.02
CA ALA A 25 9.25 7.89 9.06
C ALA A 25 9.29 9.28 8.42
N SER A 26 10.34 10.06 8.69
CA SER A 26 10.65 11.22 7.87
C SER A 26 10.51 10.79 6.41
N PRO A 27 9.72 11.49 5.59
CA PRO A 27 9.54 11.11 4.20
C PRO A 27 10.92 10.99 3.58
N GLU A 28 11.24 9.80 3.06
CA GLU A 28 12.49 9.62 2.32
C GLU A 28 12.56 10.70 1.24
N PRO A 29 13.72 11.36 1.05
CA PRO A 29 13.85 12.42 0.08
C PRO A 29 13.47 11.88 -1.30
N LEU A 30 12.43 12.48 -1.90
CA LEU A 30 11.95 12.09 -3.22
C LEU A 30 13.01 12.41 -4.28
N PRO A 31 13.17 11.55 -5.30
CA PRO A 31 14.08 11.83 -6.39
C PRO A 31 13.66 13.11 -7.14
N GLY A 32 14.64 13.88 -7.61
CA GLY A 32 14.40 15.16 -8.30
C GLY A 32 14.07 16.33 -7.37
N GLU A 33 14.35 16.23 -6.06
CA GLU A 33 14.08 17.33 -5.13
C GLU A 33 14.75 18.65 -5.57
N GLY A 34 13.93 19.70 -5.70
CA GLY A 34 14.35 21.01 -6.19
C GLY A 34 14.24 21.20 -7.71
N THR A 35 13.78 20.18 -8.46
CA THR A 35 13.40 20.31 -9.88
C THR A 35 11.89 20.36 -10.06
N GLU A 36 11.41 20.87 -11.20
CA GLU A 36 9.97 20.89 -11.51
C GLU A 36 9.37 19.47 -11.51
N GLU A 37 10.16 18.47 -11.93
CA GLU A 37 9.77 17.07 -11.96
C GLU A 37 9.61 16.50 -10.55
N GLY A 38 10.54 16.79 -9.63
CA GLY A 38 10.44 16.36 -8.24
C GLY A 38 9.28 17.02 -7.50
N GLU A 39 8.93 18.28 -7.82
CA GLU A 39 7.73 18.92 -7.28
C GLU A 39 6.44 18.24 -7.78
N ARG A 40 6.40 17.87 -9.07
CA ARG A 40 5.28 17.08 -9.62
C ARG A 40 5.20 15.71 -8.97
N LEU A 41 6.34 15.06 -8.72
CA LEU A 41 6.39 13.77 -8.03
C LEU A 41 5.87 13.89 -6.59
N ARG A 42 6.29 14.93 -5.84
CA ARG A 42 5.79 15.22 -4.50
C ARG A 42 4.29 15.49 -4.49
N SER A 43 3.78 16.18 -5.51
CA SER A 43 2.33 16.38 -5.68
C SER A 43 1.59 15.08 -5.94
N ALA A 44 2.17 14.15 -6.71
CA ALA A 44 1.59 12.83 -6.97
C ALA A 44 1.57 11.98 -5.69
N ASP A 45 2.64 11.99 -4.89
CA ASP A 45 2.70 11.31 -3.60
C ASP A 45 1.66 11.84 -2.62
N GLY A 46 1.53 13.16 -2.51
CA GLY A 46 0.48 13.77 -1.69
C GLY A 46 -0.92 13.39 -2.18
N ALA A 47 -1.14 13.25 -3.49
CA ALA A 47 -2.41 12.77 -4.03
C ALA A 47 -2.66 11.29 -3.70
N PHE A 48 -1.61 10.46 -3.70
CA PHE A 48 -1.67 9.06 -3.31
C PHE A 48 -2.08 8.89 -1.85
N GLU A 49 -1.49 9.68 -0.94
CA GLU A 49 -1.84 9.68 0.48
C GLU A 49 -3.30 10.08 0.74
N ARG A 50 -3.85 10.99 -0.07
CA ARG A 50 -5.26 11.40 0.01
C ARG A 50 -6.23 10.44 -0.69
N GLY A 51 -5.72 9.40 -1.35
CA GLY A 51 -6.52 8.45 -2.13
C GLY A 51 -7.06 9.01 -3.45
N ASP A 52 -6.52 10.13 -3.94
CA ASP A 52 -6.89 10.70 -5.24
C ASP A 52 -6.10 10.01 -6.37
N TYR A 53 -6.52 8.78 -6.67
CA TYR A 53 -5.85 7.95 -7.68
C TYR A 53 -6.08 8.43 -9.12
N VAL A 54 -6.99 9.37 -9.36
CA VAL A 54 -7.17 9.99 -10.68
C VAL A 54 -6.03 10.97 -10.90
N GLU A 55 -5.77 11.82 -9.91
CA GLU A 55 -4.69 12.79 -9.96
C GLU A 55 -3.31 12.10 -9.98
N VAL A 56 -3.11 11.05 -9.17
CA VAL A 56 -1.87 10.25 -9.21
C VAL A 56 -1.56 9.78 -10.62
N ARG A 57 -2.53 9.15 -11.31
CA ARG A 57 -2.36 8.63 -12.68
C ARG A 57 -2.09 9.73 -13.70
N ARG A 58 -2.77 10.87 -13.55
CA ARG A 58 -2.61 12.02 -14.46
C ARG A 58 -1.18 12.55 -14.38
N VAL A 59 -0.67 12.73 -13.17
CA VAL A 59 0.65 13.31 -12.91
C VAL A 59 1.76 12.32 -13.23
N THR A 60 1.64 11.07 -12.78
CA THR A 60 2.65 10.02 -13.05
C THR A 60 2.80 9.71 -14.53
N ARG A 61 1.74 9.74 -15.36
CA ARG A 61 1.88 9.56 -16.81
C ARG A 61 2.81 10.60 -17.45
N GLY A 62 2.74 11.86 -17.04
CA GLY A 62 3.66 12.90 -17.50
C GLY A 62 5.08 12.71 -16.97
N LEU A 63 5.24 12.09 -15.79
CA LEU A 63 6.54 11.77 -15.19
C LEU A 63 7.20 10.53 -15.78
N LEU A 64 6.50 9.72 -16.59
CA LEU A 64 7.11 8.58 -17.29
C LEU A 64 7.94 8.99 -18.50
N GLU A 65 7.69 10.20 -19.04
CA GLU A 65 8.32 10.71 -20.25
C GLU A 65 9.54 11.61 -19.97
N VAL A 66 9.86 11.86 -18.69
CA VAL A 66 10.99 12.73 -18.33
C VAL A 66 12.31 12.01 -18.34
N SER A 67 13.38 12.77 -18.62
CA SER A 67 14.74 12.28 -18.82
C SER A 67 15.41 11.73 -17.55
N ASP A 68 14.89 12.08 -16.36
CA ASP A 68 15.44 11.59 -15.10
C ASP A 68 14.89 10.19 -14.79
N ASP A 69 15.75 9.19 -14.96
CA ASP A 69 15.44 7.79 -14.73
C ASP A 69 14.99 7.50 -13.29
N ALA A 70 15.49 8.25 -12.29
CA ALA A 70 15.12 8.04 -10.90
C ALA A 70 13.68 8.51 -10.63
N VAL A 71 13.30 9.65 -11.19
CA VAL A 71 11.93 10.18 -11.14
C VAL A 71 10.97 9.26 -11.88
N ALA A 72 11.35 8.82 -13.09
CA ALA A 72 10.53 7.91 -13.88
C ALA A 72 10.34 6.54 -13.20
N ALA A 73 11.38 6.02 -12.54
CA ALA A 73 11.28 4.77 -11.78
C ALA A 73 10.30 4.90 -10.60
N HIS A 74 10.35 6.01 -9.86
CA HIS A 74 9.43 6.25 -8.74
C HIS A 74 7.98 6.43 -9.21
N ALA A 75 7.78 7.17 -10.31
CA ALA A 75 6.47 7.32 -10.93
C ALA A 75 5.87 5.97 -11.40
N ARG A 76 6.71 5.03 -11.88
CA ARG A 76 6.27 3.66 -12.23
C ARG A 76 5.84 2.87 -11.01
N ASP A 77 6.57 2.94 -9.91
CA ASP A 77 6.21 2.25 -8.67
C ASP A 77 4.85 2.74 -8.15
N LEU A 78 4.67 4.06 -8.11
CA LEU A 78 3.42 4.68 -7.68
C LEU A 78 2.24 4.30 -8.59
N LEU A 79 2.47 4.20 -9.90
CA LEU A 79 1.48 3.68 -10.84
C LEU A 79 1.14 2.21 -10.57
N HIS A 80 2.15 1.38 -10.33
CA HIS A 80 1.95 -0.05 -10.07
C HIS A 80 1.09 -0.28 -8.83
N ARG A 81 1.31 0.51 -7.77
CA ARG A 81 0.54 0.47 -6.52
C ARG A 81 -0.90 0.97 -6.66
N THR A 82 -1.20 1.75 -7.69
CA THR A 82 -2.54 2.32 -7.95
C THR A 82 -3.31 1.61 -9.06
N GLN A 83 -2.73 0.59 -9.69
CA GLN A 83 -3.47 -0.21 -10.68
C GLN A 83 -4.58 -0.98 -9.98
N VAL A 84 -5.78 -0.86 -10.51
CA VAL A 84 -6.93 -1.63 -10.02
C VAL A 84 -6.74 -3.06 -10.49
N ASP A 85 -6.80 -4.03 -9.57
CA ASP A 85 -6.73 -5.45 -9.93
C ASP A 85 -7.94 -5.81 -10.82
N PRO A 86 -7.73 -6.24 -12.08
CA PRO A 86 -8.80 -6.65 -12.97
C PRO A 86 -9.69 -7.74 -12.39
N ILE A 87 -9.13 -8.66 -11.59
CA ILE A 87 -9.86 -9.76 -10.96
C ILE A 87 -10.88 -9.21 -9.96
N GLN A 88 -10.48 -8.21 -9.17
CA GLN A 88 -11.36 -7.57 -8.19
C GLN A 88 -12.58 -6.92 -8.87
N VAL A 89 -12.37 -6.27 -10.02
CA VAL A 89 -13.46 -5.70 -10.82
C VAL A 89 -14.42 -6.79 -11.30
N VAL A 90 -13.89 -7.90 -11.82
CA VAL A 90 -14.71 -9.03 -12.30
C VAL A 90 -15.54 -9.63 -11.15
N VAL A 91 -14.95 -9.83 -9.98
CA VAL A 91 -15.66 -10.36 -8.81
C VAL A 91 -16.79 -9.43 -8.36
N ILE A 92 -16.55 -8.11 -8.33
CA ILE A 92 -17.58 -7.12 -7.99
C ILE A 92 -18.73 -7.18 -9.00
N LEU A 93 -18.43 -7.21 -10.29
CA LEU A 93 -19.45 -7.30 -11.35
C LEU A 93 -20.25 -8.60 -11.25
N ALA A 94 -19.59 -9.73 -10.98
CA ALA A 94 -20.26 -11.01 -10.78
C ALA A 94 -21.20 -10.97 -9.56
N CYS A 95 -20.77 -10.37 -8.44
CA CYS A 95 -21.62 -10.19 -7.26
C CYS A 95 -22.83 -9.30 -7.57
N LEU A 96 -22.62 -8.18 -8.26
CA LEU A 96 -23.71 -7.28 -8.67
C LEU A 96 -24.71 -7.98 -9.61
N ALA A 97 -24.22 -8.78 -10.56
CA ALA A 97 -25.07 -9.55 -11.47
C ALA A 97 -25.87 -10.62 -10.73
N LEU A 98 -25.25 -11.36 -9.81
CA LEU A 98 -25.93 -12.35 -8.98
C LEU A 98 -27.00 -11.70 -8.12
N PHE A 99 -26.67 -10.60 -7.44
CA PHE A 99 -27.61 -9.87 -6.59
C PHE A 99 -28.79 -9.32 -7.40
N SER A 100 -28.51 -8.72 -8.56
CA SER A 100 -29.55 -8.22 -9.48
C SER A 100 -30.46 -9.34 -9.98
N THR A 101 -29.90 -10.51 -10.26
CA THR A 101 -30.67 -11.69 -10.69
C THR A 101 -31.63 -12.16 -9.61
N ILE A 102 -31.15 -12.28 -8.37
CA ILE A 102 -31.99 -12.64 -7.22
C ILE A 102 -33.08 -11.58 -7.01
N ALA A 103 -32.73 -10.30 -7.01
CA ALA A 103 -33.69 -9.22 -6.85
C ALA A 103 -34.79 -9.25 -7.93
N TYR A 104 -34.41 -9.48 -9.19
CA TYR A 104 -35.36 -9.58 -10.30
C TYR A 104 -36.32 -10.77 -10.13
N LEU A 105 -35.80 -11.94 -9.79
CA LEU A 105 -36.61 -13.15 -9.62
C LEU A 105 -37.53 -13.11 -8.39
N TYR A 106 -37.19 -12.38 -7.35
CA TYR A 106 -37.97 -12.35 -6.10
C TYR A 106 -38.86 -11.12 -5.93
N VAL A 107 -38.51 -9.99 -6.57
CA VAL A 107 -39.28 -8.74 -6.42
C VAL A 107 -40.21 -8.51 -7.62
N LEU A 108 -39.77 -8.88 -8.82
CA LEU A 108 -40.52 -8.64 -10.05
C LEU A 108 -41.35 -9.85 -10.52
N THR A 109 -41.14 -11.02 -9.91
CA THR A 109 -41.88 -12.25 -10.20
C THR A 109 -42.78 -12.58 -9.02
#